data_AF-A0A0K2VNP7-F1
#
_entry.id   AF-A0A0K2VNP7-F1
#
_cell.length_a   1.000
_cell.length_b   1.000
_cell.length_c   1.000
_cell.angle_alpha   90.00
_cell.angle_beta   90.00
_cell.angle_gamma   90.00
#
_symmetry.space_group_name_H-M   'P 1'
#
loop_
_entity.id
_entity.type
_entity.pdbx_description
1 polymer ?
#
loop_
_entity_poly.entity_id
_entity_poly.type
_entity_poly.pdbx_seq_one_letter_code
_entity_poly.pdbx_strand_id
1 'polypeptide(L)'
;MGILLVLIVLGGGVWYFLKGNVRRGAETVRASIFLTGLESGHTVAEANLMASMDAEYMPTPMILNAMDHVRLFYGGKQLPMIAEAYRKGMKPKLAFWNQVLIDMLHSSVPERDSVKQKADNSDEHRESVYQEIMEANKMRNQRMGFDNYLSAVVAEAMRLDGKASTDLHWIELTDDEGTKRAYTDGIDPKWLAAEILKVGPPPPWRVG
;
A
#
# COMPACT_ATOMS: atom_id res chain seq x y z
N MET A 1 19.94 -13.28 -44.08
CA MET A 1 18.72 -12.44 -44.05
C MET A 1 17.63 -12.98 -43.12
N GLY A 2 17.28 -14.29 -43.18
CA GLY A 2 16.20 -14.85 -42.35
C GLY A 2 16.36 -14.66 -40.83
N ILE A 3 17.56 -14.91 -40.28
CA ILE A 3 17.83 -14.78 -38.83
C ILE A 3 17.65 -13.32 -38.36
N LEU A 4 18.02 -12.33 -39.18
CA LEU A 4 17.90 -10.92 -38.83
C LEU A 4 16.42 -10.49 -38.72
N LEU A 5 15.57 -10.95 -39.65
CA LEU A 5 14.13 -10.70 -39.60
C LEU A 5 13.48 -11.33 -38.37
N VAL A 6 13.87 -12.56 -38.01
CA VAL A 6 13.36 -13.23 -36.81
C VAL A 6 13.72 -12.45 -35.54
N LEU A 7 14.96 -11.96 -35.44
CA LEU A 7 15.39 -11.15 -34.29
C LEU A 7 14.64 -9.82 -34.19
N ILE A 8 14.36 -9.16 -35.31
CA ILE A 8 13.58 -7.91 -35.32
C ILE A 8 12.15 -8.15 -34.86
N VAL A 9 11.49 -9.21 -35.34
CA VAL A 9 10.11 -9.54 -34.94
C VAL A 9 10.04 -9.92 -33.46
N LEU A 10 10.97 -10.75 -32.97
CA LEU A 10 11.02 -11.13 -31.55
C LEU A 10 11.33 -9.92 -30.66
N GLY A 11 12.32 -9.11 -31.02
CA GLY A 11 12.68 -7.90 -30.28
C GLY A 11 11.53 -6.90 -30.22
N GLY A 12 10.84 -6.69 -31.35
CA GLY A 12 9.64 -5.84 -31.42
C GLY A 12 8.50 -6.38 -30.55
N GLY A 13 8.28 -7.69 -30.54
CA GLY A 13 7.27 -8.35 -29.70
C GLY A 13 7.55 -8.19 -28.20
N VAL A 14 8.78 -8.45 -27.76
CA VAL A 14 9.20 -8.27 -26.36
C VAL A 14 9.07 -6.81 -25.94
N TRP A 15 9.54 -5.87 -26.77
CA TRP A 15 9.43 -4.44 -26.48
C TRP A 15 7.96 -4.00 -26.33
N TYR A 16 7.09 -4.46 -27.22
CA TYR A 16 5.66 -4.16 -27.16
C TYR A 16 5.00 -4.74 -25.89
N PHE A 17 5.35 -5.97 -25.53
CA PHE A 17 4.86 -6.63 -24.31
C PHE A 17 5.27 -5.87 -23.04
N LEU A 18 6.56 -5.50 -22.93
CA LEU A 18 7.07 -4.73 -21.80
C LEU A 18 6.39 -3.37 -21.69
N LYS A 19 6.25 -2.65 -22.81
CA LYS A 19 5.58 -1.34 -22.85
C LYS A 19 4.10 -1.42 -22.44
N GLY A 20 3.42 -2.50 -22.82
CA GLY A 20 2.04 -2.78 -22.39
C GLY A 20 1.93 -3.00 -20.88
N ASN A 21 2.84 -3.76 -20.28
CA ASN A 21 2.84 -4.03 -18.85
C ASN A 21 3.13 -2.78 -18.01
N VAL A 22 4.05 -1.92 -18.45
CA VAL A 22 4.33 -0.65 -17.74
C VAL A 22 3.10 0.24 -17.68
N ARG A 23 2.37 0.39 -18.79
CA ARG A 23 1.13 1.19 -18.83
C ARG A 23 0.03 0.60 -17.95
N ARG A 24 -0.08 -0.73 -17.91
CA ARG A 24 -1.02 -1.41 -17.00
C ARG A 24 -0.65 -1.21 -15.53
N GLY A 25 0.64 -1.32 -15.19
CA GLY A 25 1.13 -1.05 -13.84
C GLY A 25 0.81 0.37 -13.40
N ALA A 26 1.10 1.36 -14.25
CA ALA A 26 0.74 2.76 -14.00
C ALA A 26 -0.76 2.96 -13.73
N GLU A 27 -1.62 2.38 -14.57
CA GLU A 27 -3.07 2.49 -14.39
C GLU A 27 -3.56 1.76 -13.14
N THR A 28 -2.90 0.66 -12.78
CA THR A 28 -3.18 -0.09 -11.55
C THR A 28 -2.93 0.79 -10.34
N VAL A 29 -1.80 1.50 -10.28
CA VAL A 29 -1.54 2.36 -9.12
C VAL A 29 -2.53 3.54 -9.07
N ARG A 30 -2.86 4.15 -10.22
CA ARG A 30 -3.91 5.18 -10.30
C ARG A 30 -5.26 4.68 -9.80
N ALA A 31 -5.65 3.46 -10.19
CA ALA A 31 -6.88 2.82 -9.74
C ALA A 31 -6.88 2.63 -8.22
N SER A 32 -5.78 2.16 -7.65
CA SER A 32 -5.66 1.98 -6.20
C SER A 32 -5.79 3.31 -5.44
N ILE A 33 -5.08 4.36 -5.87
CA ILE A 33 -5.17 5.70 -5.27
C ILE A 33 -6.59 6.26 -5.36
N PHE A 34 -7.23 6.11 -6.52
CA PHE A 34 -8.60 6.56 -6.72
C PHE A 34 -9.58 5.86 -5.78
N LEU A 35 -9.49 4.52 -5.69
CA LEU A 35 -10.36 3.71 -4.83
C LEU A 35 -10.15 4.04 -3.35
N THR A 36 -8.89 4.13 -2.90
CA THR A 36 -8.57 4.54 -1.52
C THR A 36 -9.04 5.96 -1.21
N GLY A 37 -8.97 6.88 -2.18
CA GLY A 37 -9.53 8.22 -2.04
C GLY A 37 -11.05 8.20 -1.79
N LEU A 38 -11.79 7.41 -2.57
CA LEU A 38 -13.23 7.24 -2.38
C LEU A 38 -13.56 6.58 -1.04
N GLU A 39 -12.81 5.56 -0.62
CA GLU A 39 -12.97 4.90 0.68
C GLU A 39 -12.71 5.86 1.86
N SER A 40 -11.83 6.84 1.67
CA SER A 40 -11.54 7.89 2.65
C SER A 40 -12.60 8.99 2.68
N GLY A 41 -13.65 8.90 1.87
CA GLY A 41 -14.75 9.87 1.82
C GLY A 41 -14.54 11.04 0.85
N HIS A 42 -13.48 11.01 0.03
CA HIS A 42 -13.27 12.06 -0.98
C HIS A 42 -14.29 11.97 -2.10
N THR A 43 -14.56 13.12 -2.71
CA THR A 43 -15.42 13.16 -3.90
C THR A 43 -14.72 12.51 -5.11
N VAL A 44 -15.49 12.06 -6.11
CA VAL A 44 -14.94 11.51 -7.36
C VAL A 44 -13.98 12.49 -8.05
N ALA A 45 -14.23 13.80 -7.95
CA ALA A 45 -13.38 14.83 -8.52
C ALA A 45 -12.02 14.92 -7.81
N GLU A 46 -12.03 14.94 -6.47
CA GLU A 46 -10.82 14.94 -5.63
C GLU A 46 -10.00 13.66 -5.81
N ALA A 47 -10.66 12.49 -5.78
CA ALA A 47 -9.99 11.22 -5.99
C ALA A 47 -9.33 11.13 -7.39
N ASN A 48 -9.99 11.66 -8.43
CA ASN A 48 -9.39 11.77 -9.76
C ASN A 48 -8.21 12.73 -9.80
N LEU A 49 -8.24 13.82 -9.02
CA LEU A 49 -7.12 14.75 -8.89
C LEU A 49 -5.92 14.06 -8.25
N MET A 50 -6.12 13.31 -7.16
CA MET A 50 -5.06 12.53 -6.52
C MET A 50 -4.48 11.45 -7.45
N ALA A 51 -5.35 10.73 -8.16
CA ALA A 51 -4.97 9.72 -9.14
C ALA A 51 -4.43 10.31 -10.46
N SER A 52 -4.34 11.63 -10.60
CA SER A 52 -3.80 12.27 -11.81
C SER A 52 -2.28 12.27 -11.86
N MET A 53 -1.61 12.07 -10.71
CA MET A 53 -0.16 12.01 -10.55
C MET A 53 0.45 11.05 -11.56
N ASP A 54 1.55 11.46 -12.19
CA ASP A 54 2.23 10.61 -13.16
C ASP A 54 2.86 9.41 -12.44
N ALA A 55 2.70 8.23 -13.04
CA ALA A 55 3.27 7.01 -12.49
C ALA A 55 4.80 7.03 -12.53
N GLU A 56 5.40 7.81 -13.46
CA GLU A 56 6.86 7.98 -13.55
C GLU A 56 7.46 8.68 -12.34
N TYR A 57 6.69 9.54 -11.66
CA TYR A 57 7.15 10.29 -10.48
C TYR A 57 6.61 9.73 -9.17
N MET A 58 6.00 8.55 -9.22
CA MET A 58 5.33 7.97 -8.08
C MET A 58 6.33 7.34 -7.10
N PRO A 59 6.27 7.65 -5.80
CA PRO A 59 7.15 7.04 -4.82
C PRO A 59 6.98 5.52 -4.78
N THR A 60 8.09 4.78 -4.70
CA THR A 60 8.11 3.31 -4.57
C THR A 60 7.13 2.76 -3.51
N PRO A 61 6.99 3.36 -2.31
CA PRO A 61 6.04 2.89 -1.31
C PRO A 61 4.58 2.89 -1.78
N MET A 62 4.20 3.86 -2.63
CA MET A 62 2.83 3.99 -3.16
C MET A 62 2.54 2.89 -4.18
N ILE A 63 3.54 2.55 -5.00
CA ILE A 63 3.46 1.43 -5.96
C ILE A 63 3.29 0.11 -5.19
N LEU A 64 4.09 -0.11 -4.14
CA LEU A 64 4.00 -1.32 -3.32
C LEU A 64 2.62 -1.44 -2.64
N ASN A 65 2.13 -0.36 -2.04
CA ASN A 65 0.80 -0.34 -1.42
C ASN A 65 -0.30 -0.67 -2.44
N ALA A 66 -0.22 -0.14 -3.65
CA ALA A 66 -1.17 -0.48 -4.70
C ALA A 66 -1.07 -1.95 -5.14
N MET A 67 0.12 -2.55 -5.17
CA MET A 67 0.26 -3.98 -5.45
C MET A 67 -0.30 -4.83 -4.32
N ASP A 68 -0.12 -4.42 -3.06
CA ASP A 68 -0.74 -5.08 -1.91
C ASP A 68 -2.27 -4.96 -1.97
N HIS A 69 -2.80 -3.80 -2.35
CA HIS A 69 -4.24 -3.61 -2.59
C HIS A 69 -4.75 -4.61 -3.66
N VAL A 70 -4.06 -4.72 -4.79
CA VAL A 70 -4.39 -5.71 -5.83
C VAL A 70 -4.33 -7.14 -5.30
N ARG A 71 -3.30 -7.48 -4.52
CA ARG A 71 -3.12 -8.83 -3.98
C ARG A 71 -4.23 -9.19 -2.98
N LEU A 72 -4.52 -8.30 -2.04
CA LEU A 72 -5.44 -8.52 -0.93
C LEU A 72 -6.90 -8.50 -1.39
N PHE A 73 -7.30 -7.53 -2.22
CA PHE A 73 -8.70 -7.32 -2.58
C PHE A 73 -9.08 -7.95 -3.92
N TYR A 74 -8.13 -8.13 -4.83
CA TYR A 74 -8.38 -8.62 -6.20
C TYR A 74 -7.63 -9.91 -6.54
N GLY A 75 -7.01 -10.57 -5.53
CA GLY A 75 -6.31 -11.84 -5.72
C GLY A 75 -5.13 -11.75 -6.68
N GLY A 76 -4.45 -10.60 -6.74
CA GLY A 76 -3.32 -10.37 -7.63
C GLY A 76 -3.72 -9.92 -9.05
N LYS A 77 -5.02 -9.80 -9.35
CA LYS A 77 -5.51 -9.42 -10.68
C LYS A 77 -5.66 -7.91 -10.77
N GLN A 78 -4.83 -7.27 -11.60
CA GLN A 78 -4.82 -5.82 -11.79
C GLN A 78 -6.06 -5.30 -12.56
N LEU A 79 -6.48 -6.01 -13.61
CA LEU A 79 -7.57 -5.55 -14.48
C LEU A 79 -8.89 -5.37 -13.72
N PRO A 80 -9.26 -6.26 -12.77
CA PRO A 80 -10.46 -6.05 -12.00
C PRO A 80 -10.50 -4.80 -11.14
N MET A 81 -9.38 -4.44 -10.53
CA MET A 81 -9.28 -3.20 -9.77
C MET A 81 -9.44 -1.98 -10.68
N ILE A 82 -8.80 -1.99 -11.86
CA ILE A 82 -8.92 -0.91 -12.84
C ILE A 82 -10.37 -0.79 -13.33
N ALA A 83 -11.03 -1.91 -13.61
CA ALA A 83 -12.42 -1.96 -14.03
C ALA A 83 -13.35 -1.32 -13.00
N GLU A 84 -13.17 -1.69 -11.73
CA GLU A 84 -13.96 -1.14 -10.63
C GLU A 84 -13.72 0.37 -10.48
N ALA A 85 -12.48 0.82 -10.54
CA ALA A 85 -12.14 2.24 -10.48
C ALA A 85 -12.83 3.03 -11.61
N TYR A 86 -12.82 2.52 -12.85
CA TYR A 86 -13.54 3.16 -13.97
C TYR A 86 -15.05 3.23 -13.74
N ARG A 87 -15.66 2.16 -13.26
CA ARG A 87 -17.10 2.14 -12.91
C ARG A 87 -17.46 3.17 -11.84
N LYS A 88 -16.55 3.37 -10.88
CA LYS A 88 -16.70 4.37 -9.81
C LYS A 88 -16.35 5.81 -10.26
N GLY A 89 -16.03 6.02 -11.54
CA GLY A 89 -15.84 7.34 -12.13
C GLY A 89 -14.38 7.77 -12.30
N MET A 90 -13.42 6.85 -12.21
CA MET A 90 -12.02 7.17 -12.54
C MET A 90 -11.88 7.47 -14.04
N LYS A 91 -11.17 8.56 -14.38
CA LYS A 91 -10.89 8.93 -15.77
C LYS A 91 -9.87 7.97 -16.41
N PRO A 92 -10.25 7.25 -17.48
CA PRO A 92 -9.36 6.28 -18.12
C PRO A 92 -8.22 6.95 -18.88
N LYS A 93 -6.98 6.50 -18.66
CA LYS A 93 -5.82 6.85 -19.53
C LYS A 93 -5.44 5.72 -20.49
N LEU A 94 -5.95 4.51 -20.29
CA LEU A 94 -5.72 3.40 -21.22
C LEU A 94 -6.43 3.64 -22.55
N ALA A 95 -5.80 3.20 -23.64
CA ALA A 95 -6.40 3.21 -24.98
C ALA A 95 -7.75 2.47 -25.00
N PHE A 96 -8.69 2.93 -25.84
CA PHE A 96 -10.05 2.42 -25.94
C PHE A 96 -10.14 0.89 -26.02
N TRP A 97 -9.28 0.23 -26.79
CA TRP A 97 -9.24 -1.23 -26.89
C TRP A 97 -9.00 -1.95 -25.56
N ASN A 98 -8.21 -1.37 -24.66
CA ASN A 98 -8.00 -1.92 -23.33
C ASN A 98 -9.24 -1.74 -22.45
N GLN A 99 -9.99 -0.65 -22.63
CA GLN A 99 -11.23 -0.41 -21.90
C GLN A 99 -12.28 -1.46 -22.30
N VAL A 100 -12.41 -1.72 -23.61
CA VAL A 100 -13.30 -2.77 -24.14
C VAL A 100 -12.92 -4.15 -23.60
N LEU A 101 -11.63 -4.49 -23.58
CA LEU A 101 -11.16 -5.77 -23.04
C LEU A 101 -11.43 -5.91 -21.53
N ILE A 102 -11.29 -4.82 -20.77
CA ILE A 102 -11.62 -4.80 -19.34
C ILE A 102 -13.11 -5.03 -19.11
N ASP A 103 -13.96 -4.35 -19.88
CA ASP A 103 -15.42 -4.49 -19.81
C ASP A 103 -15.87 -5.91 -20.19
N MET A 104 -15.30 -6.48 -21.25
CA MET A 104 -15.59 -7.84 -21.69
C MET A 104 -15.16 -8.88 -20.65
N LEU A 105 -13.96 -8.77 -20.09
CA LEU A 105 -13.48 -9.68 -19.03
C LEU A 105 -14.38 -9.60 -17.79
N HIS A 106 -14.90 -8.42 -17.46
CA HIS A 106 -15.81 -8.24 -16.34
C HIS A 106 -17.22 -8.77 -16.58
N SER A 107 -17.76 -8.62 -17.80
CA SER A 107 -19.08 -9.16 -18.14
C SER A 107 -19.17 -10.68 -18.00
N SER A 108 -18.02 -11.38 -18.08
CA SER A 108 -17.92 -12.83 -17.87
C SER A 108 -17.77 -13.26 -16.40
N VAL A 109 -17.46 -12.32 -15.51
CA VAL A 109 -17.41 -12.57 -14.06
C VAL A 109 -18.81 -12.30 -13.55
N PRO A 110 -19.57 -13.32 -13.09
CA PRO A 110 -20.94 -13.10 -12.61
C PRO A 110 -20.90 -12.01 -11.56
N GLU A 111 -21.75 -11.00 -11.76
CA GLU A 111 -21.91 -9.83 -10.91
C GLU A 111 -22.07 -10.31 -9.48
N ARG A 112 -20.94 -10.32 -8.78
CA ARG A 112 -20.85 -10.93 -7.48
C ARG A 112 -21.42 -9.88 -6.55
N ASP A 113 -22.66 -10.11 -6.10
CA ASP A 113 -23.33 -9.48 -4.96
C ASP A 113 -22.46 -9.43 -3.67
N SER A 114 -21.23 -9.95 -3.72
CA SER A 114 -20.21 -9.88 -2.70
C SER A 114 -19.63 -8.49 -2.41
N VAL A 115 -20.08 -7.41 -3.04
CA VAL A 115 -19.67 -6.05 -2.58
C VAL A 115 -20.60 -5.54 -1.48
N LYS A 116 -21.88 -5.97 -1.44
CA LYS A 116 -22.78 -5.65 -0.32
C LYS A 116 -22.67 -6.64 0.83
N GLN A 117 -22.43 -7.93 0.55
CA GLN A 117 -22.34 -8.93 1.63
C GLN A 117 -20.96 -9.01 2.31
N LYS A 118 -19.95 -8.29 1.79
CA LYS A 118 -18.60 -8.26 2.34
C LYS A 118 -18.29 -6.97 3.11
N ALA A 119 -19.17 -5.97 3.11
CA ALA A 119 -19.04 -4.83 4.02
C ALA A 119 -19.41 -5.23 5.46
N ASP A 120 -20.45 -6.07 5.65
CA ASP A 120 -20.81 -6.57 6.98
C ASP A 120 -19.82 -7.64 7.52
N ASN A 121 -19.16 -8.40 6.66
CA ASN A 121 -18.17 -9.42 7.06
C ASN A 121 -16.69 -8.98 6.88
N SER A 122 -16.40 -7.81 6.31
CA SER A 122 -15.00 -7.36 6.16
C SER A 122 -14.44 -6.81 7.45
N ASP A 123 -15.26 -6.27 8.34
CA ASP A 123 -14.76 -5.75 9.61
C ASP A 123 -14.29 -6.90 10.50
N GLU A 124 -15.06 -7.99 10.62
CA GLU A 124 -14.62 -9.19 11.34
C GLU A 124 -13.36 -9.82 10.73
N HIS A 125 -13.28 -9.90 9.40
CA HIS A 125 -12.10 -10.48 8.76
C HIS A 125 -10.87 -9.57 8.87
N ARG A 126 -11.03 -8.25 8.70
CA ARG A 126 -9.93 -7.30 8.91
C ARG A 126 -9.48 -7.33 10.36
N GLU A 127 -10.40 -7.32 11.31
CA GLU A 127 -10.10 -7.40 12.73
C GLU A 127 -9.37 -8.72 13.06
N SER A 128 -9.78 -9.85 12.48
CA SER A 128 -9.07 -11.13 12.64
C SER A 128 -7.63 -11.08 12.12
N VAL A 129 -7.40 -10.45 10.96
CA VAL A 129 -6.05 -10.31 10.38
C VAL A 129 -5.20 -9.32 11.17
N TYR A 130 -5.79 -8.21 11.63
CA TYR A 130 -5.10 -7.27 12.53
C TYR A 130 -4.72 -7.93 13.85
N GLN A 131 -5.61 -8.74 14.43
CA GLN A 131 -5.31 -9.51 15.64
C GLN A 131 -4.19 -10.52 15.40
N GLU A 132 -4.21 -11.29 14.31
CA GLU A 132 -3.15 -12.24 13.98
C GLU A 132 -1.79 -11.54 13.83
N ILE A 133 -1.75 -10.39 13.15
CA ILE A 133 -0.53 -9.58 13.01
C ILE A 133 -0.06 -9.03 14.36
N MET A 134 -0.97 -8.52 15.19
CA MET A 134 -0.63 -8.02 16.53
C MET A 134 -0.09 -9.14 17.43
N GLU A 135 -0.70 -10.32 17.42
CA GLU A 135 -0.22 -11.47 18.18
C GLU A 135 1.16 -11.94 17.68
N ALA A 136 1.37 -12.01 16.36
CA ALA A 136 2.65 -12.37 15.79
C ALA A 136 3.75 -11.36 16.18
N ASN A 137 3.44 -10.07 16.16
CA ASN A 137 4.36 -9.02 16.58
C ASN A 137 4.61 -9.05 18.09
N LYS A 138 3.59 -9.32 18.91
CA LYS A 138 3.74 -9.50 20.36
C LYS A 138 4.68 -10.64 20.69
N MET A 139 4.53 -11.79 20.01
CA MET A 139 5.44 -12.94 20.15
C MET A 139 6.86 -12.61 19.69
N ARG A 140 7.02 -11.84 18.61
CA ARG A 140 8.32 -11.36 18.13
C ARG A 140 8.98 -10.40 19.13
N ASN A 141 8.23 -9.44 19.67
CA ASN A 141 8.68 -8.50 20.68
C ASN A 141 9.16 -9.24 21.93
N GLN A 142 8.37 -10.19 22.43
CA GLN A 142 8.75 -11.02 23.58
C GLN A 142 10.05 -11.81 23.36
N ARG A 143 10.25 -12.37 22.16
CA ARG A 143 11.50 -13.08 21.82
C ARG A 143 12.71 -12.14 21.72
N MET A 144 12.48 -10.92 21.27
CA MET A 144 13.52 -9.90 21.10
C MET A 144 13.96 -9.32 22.45
N GLY A 145 13.02 -9.16 23.39
CA GLY A 145 13.25 -8.44 24.64
C GLY A 145 13.13 -6.92 24.47
N PHE A 146 12.80 -6.22 25.56
CA PHE A 146 12.50 -4.79 25.52
C PHE A 146 13.69 -3.92 25.07
N ASP A 147 14.90 -4.19 25.54
CA ASP A 147 16.09 -3.40 25.20
C ASP A 147 16.40 -3.44 23.70
N ASN A 148 16.28 -4.63 23.10
CA ASN A 148 16.48 -4.82 21.66
C ASN A 148 15.33 -4.20 20.85
N TYR A 149 14.10 -4.24 21.37
CA TYR A 149 12.95 -3.55 20.76
C TYR A 149 13.17 -2.04 20.73
N LEU A 150 13.56 -1.45 21.86
CA LEU A 150 13.87 -0.02 21.97
C LEU A 150 14.99 0.38 21.01
N SER A 151 16.07 -0.41 20.96
CA SER A 151 17.17 -0.21 20.02
C SER A 151 16.69 -0.22 18.56
N ALA A 152 15.77 -1.12 18.20
CA ALA A 152 15.19 -1.19 16.86
C ALA A 152 14.31 0.04 16.53
N VAL A 153 13.52 0.54 17.49
CA VAL A 153 12.72 1.76 17.33
C VAL A 153 13.64 2.96 17.07
N VAL A 154 14.67 3.15 17.89
CA VAL A 154 15.62 4.26 17.76
C VAL A 154 16.38 4.17 16.43
N ALA A 155 16.85 2.98 16.05
CA ALA A 155 17.55 2.78 14.78
C ALA A 155 16.68 3.15 13.57
N GLU A 156 15.39 2.77 13.59
CA GLU A 156 14.47 3.12 12.50
C GLU A 156 14.11 4.61 12.52
N ALA A 157 13.93 5.22 13.71
CA ALA A 157 13.66 6.65 13.82
C ALA A 157 14.84 7.48 13.29
N MET A 158 16.08 7.10 13.61
CA MET A 158 17.29 7.70 13.04
C MET A 158 17.33 7.53 11.51
N ARG A 159 17.00 6.34 11.00
CA ARG A 159 16.94 6.06 9.55
C ARG A 159 15.92 6.95 8.84
N LEU A 160 14.78 7.24 9.48
CA LEU A 160 13.68 8.03 8.91
C LEU A 160 13.92 9.54 9.01
N ASP A 161 14.53 10.03 10.09
CA ASP A 161 14.85 11.46 10.29
C ASP A 161 16.01 11.93 9.40
N GLY A 162 16.89 11.01 8.98
CA GLY A 162 17.99 11.30 8.04
C GLY A 162 19.09 12.21 8.61
N LYS A 163 19.06 12.53 9.91
CA LYS A 163 20.09 13.33 10.60
C LYS A 163 21.25 12.47 11.10
N ALA A 164 22.41 13.09 11.29
CA ALA A 164 23.61 12.44 11.79
C ALA A 164 23.42 11.96 13.26
N SER A 165 24.02 10.82 13.60
CA SER A 165 23.82 10.10 14.87
C SER A 165 24.20 10.89 16.14
N THR A 166 24.81 12.06 16.00
CA THR A 166 25.32 12.89 17.10
C THR A 166 24.33 13.93 17.61
N ASP A 167 23.26 14.23 16.87
CA ASP A 167 22.36 15.36 17.17
C ASP A 167 21.09 14.99 17.95
N LEU A 168 20.84 13.69 18.21
CA LEU A 168 19.59 13.26 18.85
C LEU A 168 19.82 12.52 20.17
N HIS A 169 19.40 13.15 21.27
CA HIS A 169 19.15 12.52 22.56
C HIS A 169 17.85 11.68 22.52
N TRP A 170 17.81 10.66 21.66
CA TRP A 170 16.62 9.79 21.51
C TRP A 170 16.23 9.05 22.80
N ILE A 171 17.22 8.72 23.64
CA ILE A 171 17.02 8.04 24.92
C ILE A 171 16.16 8.88 25.88
N GLU A 172 16.11 10.20 25.72
CA GLU A 172 15.26 11.10 26.53
C GLU A 172 13.88 11.36 25.92
N LEU A 173 13.68 11.04 24.63
CA LEU A 173 12.42 11.30 23.90
C LEU A 173 11.47 10.10 23.87
N THR A 174 11.98 8.88 23.96
CA THR A 174 11.14 7.71 24.19
C THR A 174 10.72 7.73 25.64
N ASP A 175 9.51 8.25 25.90
CA ASP A 175 8.83 7.98 27.16
C ASP A 175 8.87 6.47 27.41
N ASP A 176 9.54 6.09 28.49
CA ASP A 176 9.79 4.71 28.85
C ASP A 176 8.45 3.98 29.01
N GLU A 177 7.41 4.67 29.53
CA GLU A 177 6.08 4.08 29.67
C GLU A 177 5.36 3.89 28.34
N GLY A 178 5.34 4.91 27.47
CA GLY A 178 4.71 4.82 26.16
C GLY A 178 5.34 3.73 25.27
N THR A 179 6.66 3.62 25.33
CA THR A 179 7.40 2.60 24.55
C THR A 179 7.22 1.20 25.14
N LYS A 180 7.18 1.07 26.47
CA LYS A 180 6.85 -0.20 27.15
C LYS A 180 5.43 -0.67 26.84
N ARG A 181 4.47 0.26 26.77
CA ARG A 181 3.09 -0.05 26.40
C ARG A 181 3.03 -0.54 24.94
N ALA A 182 3.63 0.20 24.00
CA ALA A 182 3.72 -0.22 22.60
C ALA A 182 4.41 -1.59 22.41
N TYR A 183 5.47 -1.87 23.18
CA TYR A 183 6.10 -3.19 23.23
C TYR A 183 5.12 -4.29 23.67
N THR A 184 4.40 -4.05 24.77
CA THR A 184 3.44 -5.01 25.36
C THR A 184 2.24 -5.27 24.45
N ASP A 185 1.81 -4.24 23.71
CA ASP A 185 0.69 -4.26 22.77
C ASP A 185 1.07 -4.90 21.43
N GLY A 186 2.35 -5.24 21.20
CA GLY A 186 2.79 -5.88 19.96
C GLY A 186 2.89 -4.90 18.78
N ILE A 187 3.13 -3.61 19.04
CA ILE A 187 3.35 -2.63 17.98
C ILE A 187 4.70 -2.88 17.30
N ASP A 188 4.73 -2.91 15.97
CA ASP A 188 5.99 -3.06 15.23
C ASP A 188 6.90 -1.85 15.46
N PRO A 189 8.21 -2.05 15.75
CA PRO A 189 9.11 -0.97 16.11
C PRO A 189 9.27 0.06 14.98
N LYS A 190 9.10 -0.33 13.71
CA LYS A 190 9.20 0.61 12.59
C LYS A 190 8.00 1.52 12.48
N TRP A 191 6.82 0.97 12.78
CA TRP A 191 5.59 1.75 12.81
C TRP A 191 5.62 2.77 13.95
N LEU A 192 6.05 2.35 15.15
CA LEU A 192 6.23 3.25 16.29
C LEU A 192 7.26 4.36 15.98
N ALA A 193 8.40 4.03 15.36
CA ALA A 193 9.39 5.02 14.95
C ALA A 193 8.83 6.07 13.98
N ALA A 194 8.03 5.64 12.99
CA ALA A 194 7.37 6.55 12.07
C ALA A 194 6.33 7.43 12.77
N GLU A 195 5.62 6.90 13.76
CA GLU A 195 4.61 7.64 14.52
C GLU A 195 5.25 8.70 15.43
N ILE A 196 6.34 8.36 16.13
CA ILE A 196 7.09 9.32 16.97
C ILE A 196 7.60 10.50 16.12
N LEU A 197 8.05 10.24 14.89
CA LEU A 197 8.50 11.30 13.98
C LEU A 197 7.36 12.15 13.42
N LYS A 198 6.15 11.59 13.25
CA LYS A 198 4.97 12.33 12.77
C LYS A 198 4.37 13.23 13.85
N VAL A 199 4.30 12.74 15.09
CA VAL A 199 3.58 13.40 16.19
C VAL A 199 4.49 14.26 17.05
N GLY A 200 5.81 14.07 16.95
CA GLY A 200 6.75 14.52 18.00
C GLY A 200 6.63 13.61 19.24
N PRO A 201 7.49 13.78 20.25
CA PRO A 201 7.41 12.97 21.47
C PRO A 201 6.01 13.03 22.07
N PRO A 202 5.43 11.88 22.49
CA PRO A 202 4.09 11.86 23.04
C PRO A 202 4.03 12.75 24.29
N PRO A 203 3.03 13.64 24.41
CA PRO A 203 2.89 14.45 25.61
C PRO A 203 2.50 13.55 26.80
N PRO A 204 3.06 13.79 28.01
CA PRO A 204 3.03 12.86 29.15
C PRO A 204 1.65 12.62 29.79
N TRP A 205 0.56 13.11 29.20
CA TRP A 205 -0.82 13.03 29.72
C TRP A 205 -1.78 12.23 28.84
N ARG A 206 -1.30 11.49 27.84
CA ARG A 206 -2.10 10.45 27.14
C ARG A 206 -2.00 9.06 27.80
N VAL A 207 -1.74 9.03 29.10
CA VAL A 207 -1.93 7.85 29.94
C VAL A 207 -3.30 7.98 30.59
N GLY A 208 -4.31 7.43 29.92
CA GLY A 208 -5.63 7.11 30.46
C GLY A 208 -5.86 5.62 30.34
#